data_AF-A0A2W4PK71-F1
#
_entry.id   AF-A0A2W4PK71-F1
#
_cell.length_a   1.000
_cell.length_b   1.000
_cell.length_c   1.000
_cell.angle_alpha   90.00
_cell.angle_beta   90.00
_cell.angle_gamma   90.00
#
_symmetry.space_group_name_H-M   'P 1'
#
loop_
_entity.id
_entity.type
_entity.pdbx_description
1 polymer ?
#
loop_
_entity_poly.entity_id
_entity_poly.type
_entity_poly.pdbx_seq_one_letter_code
_entity_poly.pdbx_strand_id
1 'polypeptide(L)'
;MSRPGEGEGDFRARLQLAAREKRDAEVDRLRQKYAPKLKSLQDQRLKAMQRVEREREQASQQKLNTALSLGATVLGALLGRKVLSSTNVGRATSAARSATRIGKEAADVARAEESVESIDQRIAGLSQELEAAIAAQSASLDANALTIREVQLAPRKSDITIGRVQLLWTPWRRGADGFPVEAF
;
A
#
# COMPACT_ATOMS: atom_id res chain seq x y z
N MET A 1 -13.28 14.89 27.04
CA MET A 1 -13.21 15.95 28.06
C MET A 1 -11.80 16.01 28.62
N SER A 2 -11.39 17.16 29.17
CA SER A 2 -10.12 17.28 29.88
C SER A 2 -10.16 16.47 31.18
N ARG A 3 -8.99 16.06 31.67
CA ARG A 3 -8.83 15.43 32.98
C ARG A 3 -8.75 16.52 34.06
N PRO A 4 -9.15 16.24 35.32
CA PRO A 4 -8.95 17.19 36.41
C PRO A 4 -7.48 17.61 36.53
N GLY A 5 -7.22 18.92 36.57
CA GLY A 5 -5.86 19.47 36.64
C GLY A 5 -5.06 19.45 35.32
N GLU A 6 -5.64 18.97 34.21
CA GLU A 6 -5.00 19.01 32.89
C GLU A 6 -5.12 20.42 32.30
N GLY A 7 -3.98 21.04 31.97
CA GLY A 7 -3.97 22.32 31.26
C GLY A 7 -4.47 22.18 29.82
N GLU A 8 -4.91 23.30 29.21
CA GLU A 8 -5.40 23.29 27.82
C GLU A 8 -4.34 22.74 26.84
N GLY A 9 -3.07 23.09 27.04
CA GLY A 9 -1.95 22.63 26.21
C GLY A 9 -1.80 21.11 26.21
N ASP A 10 -1.80 20.50 27.39
CA ASP A 10 -1.71 19.05 27.56
C ASP A 10 -2.93 18.34 26.98
N PHE A 11 -4.12 18.90 27.18
CA PHE A 11 -5.35 18.39 26.60
C PHE A 11 -5.31 18.41 25.07
N ARG A 12 -4.87 19.53 24.47
CA ARG A 12 -4.72 19.66 23.01
C ARG A 12 -3.69 18.68 22.47
N ALA A 13 -2.54 18.56 23.12
CA ALA A 13 -1.48 17.62 22.72
C ALA A 13 -2.00 16.16 22.74
N ARG A 14 -2.72 15.78 23.80
CA ARG A 14 -3.33 14.44 23.91
C ARG A 14 -4.35 14.17 22.81
N LEU A 15 -5.20 15.14 22.48
CA LEU A 15 -6.16 14.99 21.38
C LEU A 15 -5.48 14.87 20.02
N GLN A 16 -4.44 15.67 19.77
CA GLN A 16 -3.66 15.59 18.53
C GLN A 16 -2.95 14.25 18.39
N LEU A 17 -2.36 13.72 19.47
CA LEU A 17 -1.75 12.40 19.49
C LEU A 17 -2.78 11.32 19.15
N ALA A 18 -3.92 11.29 19.85
CA ALA A 18 -4.97 10.32 19.60
C ALA A 18 -5.52 10.39 18.16
N ALA A 19 -5.62 11.60 17.59
CA ALA A 19 -6.04 11.78 16.20
C ALA A 19 -5.01 11.24 15.20
N ARG A 20 -3.70 11.43 15.47
CA ARG A 20 -2.62 10.84 14.66
C ARG A 20 -2.62 9.32 14.75
N GLU A 21 -2.69 8.76 15.95
CA GLU A 21 -2.76 7.31 16.16
C GLU A 21 -3.95 6.69 15.43
N LYS A 22 -5.11 7.34 15.48
CA LYS A 22 -6.30 6.89 14.72
C LYS A 22 -6.05 6.95 13.21
N ARG A 23 -5.44 8.02 12.70
CA ARG A 23 -5.10 8.14 11.27
C ARG A 23 -4.16 7.03 10.84
N ASP A 24 -3.09 6.80 11.59
CA ASP A 24 -2.09 5.78 11.29
C ASP A 24 -2.72 4.38 11.31
N ALA A 25 -3.58 4.10 12.29
CA ALA A 25 -4.32 2.84 12.37
C ALA A 25 -5.24 2.60 11.15
N GLU A 26 -5.94 3.63 10.66
CA GLU A 26 -6.78 3.49 9.45
C GLU A 26 -5.93 3.32 8.17
N VAL A 27 -4.81 4.04 8.05
CA VAL A 27 -3.86 3.86 6.94
C VAL A 27 -3.28 2.45 6.95
N ASP A 28 -2.89 1.92 8.10
CA ASP A 28 -2.37 0.57 8.22
C ASP A 28 -3.42 -0.50 7.92
N ARG A 29 -4.70 -0.27 8.30
CA ARG A 29 -5.80 -1.13 7.87
C ARG A 29 -5.97 -1.15 6.35
N LEU A 30 -5.86 0.00 5.68
CA LEU A 30 -5.85 0.06 4.22
C LEU A 30 -4.67 -0.73 3.66
N ARG A 31 -3.46 -0.51 4.15
CA ARG A 31 -2.28 -1.28 3.71
C ARG A 31 -2.48 -2.78 3.87
N GLN A 32 -2.96 -3.23 5.03
CA GLN A 32 -3.25 -4.65 5.30
C GLN A 32 -4.33 -5.21 4.37
N LYS A 33 -5.35 -4.44 4.03
CA LYS A 33 -6.42 -4.83 3.10
C LYS A 33 -5.91 -5.04 1.66
N TYR A 34 -4.98 -4.21 1.20
CA TYR A 34 -4.46 -4.25 -0.17
C TYR A 34 -3.21 -5.14 -0.32
N ALA A 35 -2.43 -5.34 0.75
CA ALA A 35 -1.23 -6.17 0.77
C ALA A 35 -1.41 -7.57 0.15
N PRO A 36 -2.45 -8.38 0.49
CA PRO A 36 -2.60 -9.70 -0.10
C PRO A 36 -2.90 -9.65 -1.61
N LYS A 37 -3.62 -8.62 -2.08
CA LYS A 37 -3.92 -8.44 -3.51
C LYS A 37 -2.67 -8.05 -4.30
N LEU A 38 -1.90 -7.10 -3.78
CA LEU A 38 -0.62 -6.69 -4.38
C LEU A 38 0.37 -7.85 -4.42
N LYS A 39 0.49 -8.59 -3.31
CA LYS A 39 1.34 -9.79 -3.24
C LYS A 39 0.93 -10.83 -4.28
N SER A 40 -0.38 -11.11 -4.41
CA SER A 40 -0.88 -12.04 -5.42
C SER A 40 -0.53 -11.63 -6.84
N LEU A 41 -0.65 -10.33 -7.17
CA LEU A 41 -0.27 -9.81 -8.49
C LEU A 41 1.24 -9.86 -8.72
N GLN A 42 2.05 -9.55 -7.70
CA GLN A 42 3.52 -9.68 -7.77
C GLN A 42 3.95 -11.13 -8.00
N ASP A 43 3.33 -12.09 -7.30
CA ASP A 43 3.59 -13.52 -7.49
C ASP A 43 3.18 -13.97 -8.91
N GLN A 44 2.07 -13.46 -9.43
CA GLN A 44 1.65 -13.69 -10.82
C GLN A 44 2.65 -13.11 -11.82
N ARG A 45 3.14 -11.89 -11.58
CA ARG A 45 4.15 -11.23 -12.40
C ARG A 45 5.43 -12.05 -12.46
N LEU A 46 5.92 -12.52 -11.31
CA LEU A 46 7.12 -13.34 -11.22
C LEU A 46 6.99 -14.62 -12.06
N LYS A 47 5.84 -15.31 -11.97
CA LYS A 47 5.56 -16.51 -12.79
C LYS A 47 5.47 -16.18 -14.29
N ALA A 48 4.86 -15.05 -14.64
CA ALA A 48 4.77 -14.60 -16.03
C ALA A 48 6.15 -14.27 -16.61
N MET A 49 7.01 -13.59 -15.86
CA MET A 49 8.39 -13.32 -16.26
C MET A 49 9.21 -14.60 -16.44
N GLN A 50 9.08 -15.57 -15.52
CA GLN A 50 9.71 -16.89 -15.67
C GLN A 50 9.21 -17.65 -16.92
N ARG A 51 7.97 -17.41 -17.35
CA ARG A 51 7.45 -17.96 -18.60
C ARG A 51 8.07 -17.29 -19.82
N VAL A 52 8.16 -15.96 -19.82
CA VAL A 52 8.84 -15.19 -20.88
C VAL A 52 10.27 -15.69 -21.06
N GLU A 53 11.02 -15.85 -19.97
CA GLU A 53 12.40 -16.33 -20.04
C GLU A 53 12.50 -17.73 -20.67
N ARG A 54 11.65 -18.67 -20.24
CA ARG A 54 11.62 -20.02 -20.81
C ARG A 54 11.27 -20.03 -22.30
N GLU A 55 10.30 -19.20 -22.72
CA GLU A 55 9.91 -19.13 -24.13
C GLU A 55 11.01 -18.47 -24.98
N ARG A 56 11.73 -17.48 -24.43
CA ARG A 56 12.91 -16.88 -25.08
C ARG A 56 14.06 -17.87 -25.22
N GLU A 57 14.36 -18.65 -24.17
CA GLU A 57 15.37 -19.69 -24.19
C GLU A 57 15.06 -20.75 -25.26
N GLN A 58 13.81 -21.25 -25.33
CA GLN A 58 13.37 -22.21 -26.34
C GLN A 58 13.55 -21.65 -27.76
N ALA A 59 13.04 -20.43 -28.01
CA ALA A 59 13.20 -19.77 -29.30
C ALA A 59 14.68 -19.59 -29.70
N SER A 60 15.58 -19.36 -28.73
CA SER A 60 17.03 -19.27 -29.00
C SER A 60 17.68 -20.62 -29.33
N GLN A 61 17.34 -21.68 -28.58
CA GLN A 61 17.86 -23.04 -28.82
C GLN A 61 17.38 -23.59 -30.17
N GLN A 62 16.13 -23.33 -30.54
CA GLN A 62 15.58 -23.71 -31.84
C GLN A 62 16.31 -23.02 -33.01
N LYS A 63 16.71 -21.74 -32.84
CA LYS A 63 17.52 -21.02 -33.84
C LYS A 63 18.90 -21.65 -34.01
N LEU A 64 19.58 -22.02 -32.92
CA LEU A 64 20.89 -22.70 -32.98
C LEU A 64 20.82 -24.07 -33.67
N ASN A 65 19.83 -24.90 -33.32
CA ASN A 65 19.62 -26.21 -33.97
C ASN A 65 19.29 -26.07 -35.47
N THR A 66 18.57 -25.02 -35.85
CA THR A 66 18.22 -24.77 -37.26
C THR A 66 19.46 -24.33 -38.06
N ALA A 67 20.28 -23.43 -37.50
CA ALA A 67 21.55 -23.01 -38.10
C ALA A 67 22.54 -24.18 -38.30
N LEU A 68 22.62 -25.10 -37.32
CA LEU A 68 23.44 -26.31 -37.45
C LEU A 68 22.92 -27.25 -38.55
N SER A 69 21.60 -27.42 -38.66
CA SER A 69 20.99 -28.30 -39.67
C SER A 69 21.13 -27.76 -41.11
N LEU A 70 21.08 -26.43 -41.27
CA LEU A 70 21.33 -25.73 -42.53
C LEU A 70 22.82 -25.79 -42.91
N GLY A 71 23.74 -25.71 -41.94
CA GLY A 71 25.19 -25.86 -42.18
C GLY A 71 25.61 -27.26 -42.62
N ALA A 72 24.96 -28.31 -42.09
CA ALA A 72 25.23 -29.69 -42.49
C ALA A 72 24.72 -30.03 -43.90
N THR A 73 23.70 -29.33 -44.41
CA THR A 73 23.15 -29.57 -45.76
C THR A 73 23.94 -28.86 -46.86
N VAL A 74 24.55 -27.71 -46.58
CA VAL A 74 25.37 -26.99 -47.56
C VAL A 74 26.78 -27.59 -47.69
N LEU A 75 27.37 -28.10 -46.59
CA LEU A 75 28.68 -28.75 -46.63
C LEU A 75 28.67 -30.15 -47.27
N GLY A 76 27.50 -30.80 -47.38
CA GLY A 76 27.35 -32.08 -48.09
C GLY A 76 27.26 -31.97 -49.62
N ALA A 77 27.10 -30.77 -50.17
CA ALA A 77 26.90 -30.56 -51.60
C ALA A 77 28.21 -30.28 -52.39
N LEU A 78 29.33 -30.02 -51.69
CA LEU A 78 30.60 -29.64 -52.33
C LEU A 78 31.71 -30.70 -52.23
N LEU A 79 31.47 -31.83 -51.55
CA LEU A 79 32.42 -32.95 -51.44
C LEU A 79 31.76 -34.26 -51.87
N GLY A 80 31.95 -34.63 -53.13
CA GLY A 80 32.05 -36.04 -53.52
C GLY A 80 30.75 -36.73 -53.93
N ARG A 81 30.54 -36.76 -55.26
CA ARG A 81 30.26 -37.96 -56.07
C ARG A 81 29.39 -39.05 -55.41
N LYS A 82 28.17 -39.16 -55.94
CA LYS A 82 27.32 -40.38 -56.02
C LYS A 82 26.34 -40.61 -54.86
N VAL A 83 25.14 -40.01 -54.93
CA VAL A 83 23.96 -40.52 -54.22
C VAL A 83 22.68 -40.29 -55.06
N LEU A 84 22.52 -41.09 -56.13
CA LEU A 84 21.18 -41.52 -56.54
C LEU A 84 20.78 -42.62 -55.57
N SER A 85 20.09 -42.25 -54.49
CA SER A 85 19.41 -43.20 -53.61
C SER A 85 18.08 -42.59 -53.19
N SER A 86 17.03 -43.40 -53.24
CA SER A 86 15.59 -43.09 -53.15
C SER A 86 15.13 -42.49 -51.81
N THR A 87 16.04 -42.02 -50.96
CA THR A 87 15.76 -41.57 -49.58
C THR A 87 15.58 -40.04 -49.47
N ASN A 88 15.76 -39.27 -50.56
CA ASN A 88 15.81 -37.79 -50.49
C ASN A 88 14.45 -37.06 -50.63
N VAL A 89 13.35 -37.75 -50.92
CA VAL A 89 12.03 -37.10 -51.12
C VAL A 89 11.42 -36.58 -49.81
N GLY A 90 11.85 -37.08 -48.65
CA GLY A 90 11.35 -36.62 -47.34
C GLY A 90 11.95 -35.31 -46.79
N ARG A 91 13.00 -34.75 -47.42
CA ARG A 91 13.73 -33.59 -46.84
C ARG A 91 13.21 -32.22 -47.27
N ALA A 92 12.50 -32.12 -48.40
CA ALA A 92 11.91 -30.86 -48.86
C ALA A 92 10.76 -30.36 -47.94
N THR A 93 10.09 -31.26 -47.23
CA THR A 93 9.02 -30.92 -46.26
C THR A 93 9.56 -30.39 -44.93
N SER A 94 10.86 -30.51 -44.66
CA SER A 94 11.47 -30.14 -43.37
C SER A 94 11.82 -28.65 -43.27
N ALA A 95 12.20 -28.02 -44.38
CA ALA A 95 12.56 -26.59 -44.43
C ALA A 95 11.32 -25.66 -44.35
N ALA A 96 10.19 -26.05 -44.96
CA ALA A 96 8.95 -25.29 -44.87
C ALA A 96 8.32 -25.34 -43.46
N ARG A 97 8.39 -26.50 -42.78
CA ARG A 97 7.89 -26.65 -41.39
C ARG A 97 8.71 -25.87 -40.37
N SER A 98 10.02 -25.70 -40.60
CA SER A 98 10.90 -24.98 -39.66
C SER A 98 10.65 -23.47 -39.69
N ALA A 99 10.32 -22.87 -40.84
CA ALA A 99 9.94 -21.46 -40.92
C ALA A 99 8.62 -21.14 -40.19
N THR A 100 7.58 -21.97 -40.35
CA THR A 100 6.30 -21.78 -39.63
C THR A 100 6.45 -21.93 -38.11
N ARG A 101 7.38 -22.79 -37.66
CA ARG A 101 7.65 -23.00 -36.23
C ARG A 101 8.35 -21.80 -35.58
N ILE A 102 9.30 -21.17 -36.28
CA ILE A 102 10.02 -19.98 -35.79
C ILE A 102 9.06 -18.78 -35.61
N GLY A 103 8.15 -18.57 -36.56
CA GLY A 103 7.13 -17.53 -36.44
C GLY A 103 6.19 -17.76 -35.25
N LYS A 104 5.84 -19.02 -34.97
CA LYS A 104 5.04 -19.41 -33.81
C LYS A 104 5.78 -19.16 -32.49
N GLU A 105 7.06 -19.55 -32.40
CA GLU A 105 7.89 -19.34 -31.20
C GLU A 105 8.07 -17.84 -30.88
N ALA A 106 8.24 -16.99 -31.89
CA ALA A 106 8.30 -15.54 -31.70
C ALA A 106 6.95 -14.95 -31.22
N ALA A 107 5.83 -15.46 -31.74
CA ALA A 107 4.49 -15.05 -31.29
C ALA A 107 4.17 -15.56 -29.88
N ASP A 108 4.73 -16.68 -29.45
CA ASP A 108 4.61 -17.20 -28.09
C ASP A 108 5.27 -16.21 -27.11
N VAL A 109 6.54 -15.83 -27.35
CA VAL A 109 7.28 -14.85 -26.54
C VAL A 109 6.52 -13.52 -26.43
N ALA A 110 6.01 -12.99 -27.55
CA ALA A 110 5.25 -11.74 -27.56
C ALA A 110 3.98 -11.81 -26.69
N ARG A 111 3.24 -12.93 -26.74
CA ARG A 111 2.05 -13.13 -25.89
C ARG A 111 2.39 -13.27 -24.41
N ALA A 112 3.54 -13.88 -24.10
CA ALA A 112 4.01 -13.96 -22.72
C ALA A 112 4.42 -12.58 -22.18
N GLU A 113 5.04 -11.73 -23.01
CA GLU A 113 5.38 -10.34 -22.66
C GLU A 113 4.13 -9.47 -22.44
N GLU A 114 3.13 -9.57 -23.33
CA GLU A 114 1.83 -8.89 -23.16
C GLU A 114 1.13 -9.29 -21.85
N SER A 115 1.28 -10.56 -21.44
CA SER A 115 0.75 -11.04 -20.16
C SER A 115 1.43 -10.37 -18.96
N VAL A 116 2.75 -10.12 -19.03
CA VAL A 116 3.48 -9.38 -17.99
C VAL A 116 3.01 -7.93 -17.94
N GLU A 117 2.89 -7.29 -19.10
CA GLU A 117 2.43 -5.89 -19.19
C GLU A 117 1.01 -5.72 -18.62
N SER A 118 0.09 -6.64 -18.93
CA SER A 118 -1.25 -6.63 -18.35
C SER A 118 -1.24 -6.75 -16.82
N ILE A 119 -0.36 -7.59 -16.25
CA ILE A 119 -0.21 -7.71 -14.79
C ILE A 119 0.38 -6.42 -14.21
N ASP A 120 1.34 -5.79 -14.89
CA ASP A 120 1.95 -4.54 -14.45
C ASP A 120 0.95 -3.38 -14.43
N GLN A 121 0.08 -3.29 -15.42
CA GLN A 121 -1.03 -2.33 -15.44
C GLN A 121 -1.99 -2.57 -14.25
N ARG A 122 -2.29 -3.83 -13.92
CA ARG A 122 -3.13 -4.16 -12.76
C ARG A 122 -2.47 -3.80 -11.43
N ILE A 123 -1.16 -3.99 -11.30
CA ILE A 123 -0.38 -3.57 -10.11
C ILE A 123 -0.41 -2.04 -9.98
N ALA A 124 -0.19 -1.33 -11.08
CA ALA A 124 -0.20 0.14 -11.10
C ALA A 124 -1.59 0.68 -10.71
N GLY A 125 -2.67 0.15 -11.30
CA GLY A 125 -4.03 0.55 -10.97
C GLY A 125 -4.38 0.29 -9.50
N LEU A 126 -4.01 -0.87 -8.96
CA LEU A 126 -4.27 -1.20 -7.55
C LEU A 126 -3.45 -0.32 -6.59
N SER A 127 -2.22 0.03 -6.97
CA SER A 127 -1.39 0.96 -6.20
C SER A 127 -1.99 2.37 -6.19
N GLN A 128 -2.50 2.85 -7.33
CA GLN A 128 -3.21 4.13 -7.42
C GLN A 128 -4.49 4.16 -6.58
N GLU A 129 -5.25 3.06 -6.58
CA GLU A 129 -6.46 2.93 -5.73
C GLU A 129 -6.11 3.01 -4.23
N LEU A 130 -5.01 2.36 -3.82
CA LEU A 130 -4.53 2.43 -2.44
C LEU A 130 -4.11 3.86 -2.06
N GLU A 131 -3.32 4.53 -2.90
CA GLU A 131 -2.89 5.91 -2.66
C GLU A 131 -4.09 6.86 -2.58
N ALA A 132 -5.05 6.73 -3.49
CA ALA A 132 -6.28 7.52 -3.45
C ALA A 132 -7.09 7.29 -2.17
N ALA A 133 -7.19 6.04 -1.71
CA ALA A 133 -7.88 5.70 -0.46
C ALA A 133 -7.16 6.28 0.76
N ILE A 134 -5.82 6.24 0.80
CA ILE A 134 -5.02 6.84 1.88
C ILE A 134 -5.18 8.36 1.89
N ALA A 135 -5.14 9.01 0.73
CA ALA A 135 -5.31 10.45 0.60
C ALA A 135 -6.70 10.90 1.07
N ALA A 136 -7.77 10.21 0.65
CA ALA A 136 -9.14 10.50 1.09
C ALA A 136 -9.30 10.37 2.61
N GLN A 137 -8.71 9.32 3.21
CA GLN A 137 -8.77 9.11 4.66
C GLN A 137 -7.97 10.16 5.44
N SER A 138 -6.82 10.57 4.90
CA SER A 138 -5.96 11.58 5.51
C SER A 138 -6.64 12.96 5.55
N ALA A 139 -7.39 13.31 4.51
CA ALA A 139 -8.17 14.56 4.47
C ALA A 139 -9.31 14.59 5.51
N SER A 140 -9.92 13.44 5.84
CA SER A 140 -11.00 13.35 6.83
C SER A 140 -10.52 13.50 8.28
N LEU A 141 -9.24 13.26 8.56
CA LEU A 141 -8.70 13.16 9.92
C LEU A 141 -7.62 14.22 10.17
N ASP A 142 -7.82 15.45 9.72
CA ASP A 142 -6.89 16.53 10.02
C ASP A 142 -6.86 16.82 11.54
N ALA A 143 -5.71 16.53 12.16
CA ALA A 143 -5.52 16.71 13.59
C ALA A 143 -5.43 18.20 13.98
N ASN A 144 -5.14 19.08 13.01
CA ASN A 144 -5.04 20.52 13.23
C ASN A 144 -6.41 21.21 13.15
N ALA A 145 -7.42 20.55 12.58
CA ALA A 145 -8.79 21.07 12.49
C ALA A 145 -9.64 20.85 13.77
N LEU A 146 -9.06 20.24 14.82
CA LEU A 146 -9.77 19.95 16.06
C LEU A 146 -10.13 21.25 16.81
N THR A 147 -11.41 21.61 16.79
CA THR A 147 -11.93 22.76 17.56
C THR A 147 -12.15 22.35 19.01
N ILE A 148 -11.39 22.97 19.92
CA ILE A 148 -11.57 22.81 21.36
C ILE A 148 -12.56 23.87 21.86
N ARG A 149 -13.52 23.46 22.68
CA ARG A 149 -14.45 24.36 23.35
C ARG A 149 -14.30 24.24 24.85
N GLU A 150 -14.21 25.37 25.52
CA GLU A 150 -14.28 25.44 26.97
C GLU A 150 -15.74 25.33 27.41
N VAL A 151 -15.97 24.53 28.45
CA VAL A 151 -17.28 24.39 29.09
C VAL A 151 -17.08 24.64 30.57
N GLN A 152 -17.69 25.71 31.07
CA GLN A 152 -17.67 26.01 32.50
C GLN A 152 -18.67 25.10 33.21
N LEU A 153 -18.16 24.29 34.15
CA LEU A 153 -18.98 23.39 34.95
C LEU A 153 -19.18 24.02 36.34
N ALA A 154 -20.39 24.53 36.60
CA ALA A 154 -20.75 24.97 37.94
C ALA A 154 -20.98 23.75 38.85
N PRO A 155 -20.45 23.75 40.10
CA PRO A 155 -20.74 22.68 41.04
C PRO A 155 -22.24 22.64 41.33
N ARG A 156 -22.84 21.46 41.31
CA ARG A 156 -24.23 21.31 41.75
C ARG A 156 -24.28 21.40 43.26
N LYS A 157 -25.35 21.97 43.82
CA LYS A 157 -25.55 22.05 45.28
C LYS A 157 -25.51 20.66 45.95
N SER A 158 -25.93 19.61 45.24
CA SER A 158 -25.86 18.21 45.68
C SER A 158 -24.42 17.70 45.85
N ASP A 159 -23.46 18.29 45.14
CA ASP A 159 -22.09 17.82 45.05
C ASP A 159 -21.17 18.60 46.01
N ILE A 160 -21.72 19.57 46.75
CA ILE A 160 -21.01 20.38 47.74
C ILE A 160 -21.17 19.74 49.12
N THR A 161 -20.08 19.21 49.66
CA THR A 161 -20.04 18.78 51.07
C THR A 161 -19.75 19.99 51.95
N ILE A 162 -20.73 20.37 52.78
CA ILE A 162 -20.49 21.39 53.81
C ILE A 162 -19.70 20.73 54.94
N GLY A 163 -18.49 21.24 55.16
CA GLY A 163 -17.64 20.81 56.27
C GLY A 163 -18.16 21.32 57.63
N ARG A 164 -17.24 21.73 58.50
CA ARG A 164 -17.60 22.21 59.84
C ARG A 164 -18.18 23.62 59.77
N VAL A 165 -19.45 23.76 60.16
CA VAL A 165 -20.06 25.06 60.44
C VAL A 165 -19.75 25.44 61.89
N GLN A 166 -19.28 26.66 62.11
CA GLN A 166 -19.00 27.20 63.44
C GLN A 166 -19.67 28.55 63.60
N LEU A 167 -20.16 28.83 64.81
CA LEU A 167 -20.67 30.14 65.18
C LEU A 167 -19.49 30.99 65.64
N LEU A 168 -19.16 32.04 64.88
CA LEU A 168 -18.19 33.05 65.30
C LEU A 168 -18.95 34.21 65.93
N TRP A 169 -18.66 34.51 67.19
CA TRP A 169 -19.10 35.73 67.82
C TRP A 169 -17.99 36.77 67.72
N THR A 170 -18.26 37.86 67.02
CA THR A 170 -17.39 39.04 66.97
C THR A 170 -17.89 40.04 68.01
N PRO A 171 -17.07 40.47 68.98
CA PRO A 171 -17.48 41.50 69.92
C PRO A 171 -17.58 42.85 69.21
N TRP A 172 -18.70 43.52 69.44
CA TRP A 172 -18.94 44.89 68.99
C TRP A 172 -19.06 45.81 70.21
N ARG A 173 -18.50 47.01 70.11
CA ARG A 173 -18.68 48.09 71.08
C ARG A 173 -19.26 49.32 70.40
N ARG A 174 -19.76 50.27 71.18
CA ARG A 174 -20.24 51.55 70.65
C ARG A 174 -19.06 52.52 70.51
N GLY A 175 -18.84 53.03 69.31
CA GLY A 175 -17.83 54.04 68.98
C GLY A 175 -18.19 55.41 69.56
N ALA A 176 -17.21 56.34 69.54
CA ALA A 176 -17.38 57.70 70.04
C ALA A 176 -18.44 58.51 69.25
N ASP A 177 -18.70 58.11 68.01
CA ASP A 177 -19.74 58.61 67.11
C ASP A 177 -21.12 57.96 67.34
N GLY A 178 -21.21 57.01 68.27
CA GLY A 178 -22.43 56.28 68.59
C GLY A 178 -22.71 55.06 67.70
N PHE A 179 -21.86 54.76 66.72
CA PHE A 179 -22.01 53.62 65.80
C PHE A 179 -21.25 52.37 66.30
N PRO A 180 -21.67 51.15 65.92
CA PRO A 180 -20.95 49.93 66.28
C PRO A 180 -19.55 49.90 65.65
N VAL A 181 -18.53 49.66 66.46
CA VAL A 181 -17.14 49.41 66.04
C VAL A 181 -16.66 48.08 66.59
N GLU A 182 -15.73 47.43 65.90
CA GLU A 182 -15.12 46.19 66.38
C GLU A 182 -14.48 46.42 67.75
N ALA A 183 -14.69 45.48 68.68
CA ALA A 183 -14.18 45.64 70.04
C ALA A 183 -12.67 45.36 70.18
N PHE A 184 -12.00 44.96 69.10
CA PHE A 184 -10.55 44.78 68.99
C PHE A 184 -9.95 45.85 68.09
#